data_AF-A0ABD3QSK1-F1
#
_entry.id   AF-A0ABD3QSK1-F1
#
_cell.length_a   1.000
_cell.length_b   1.000
_cell.length_c   1.000
_cell.angle_alpha   90.00
_cell.angle_beta   90.00
_cell.angle_gamma   90.00
#
_symmetry.space_group_name_H-M   'P 1'
#
loop_
_entity.id
_entity.type
_entity.pdbx_description
1 polymer ?
#
loop_
_entity_poly.entity_id
_entity_poly.type
_entity_poly.pdbx_seq_one_letter_code
_entity_poly.pdbx_strand_id
1 'polypeptide(L)'
;MSEQSARRQFLQTASAAVATTVLAPTLAFAEVEVPAQSTEYTFPSDWGLTYNYEADASKVRAHMVIATGLAKGSDRMEDFGKNLKKEMIDFVSYYRRFPQVAGKPSFSTLYTSINVLAGHYTSYGYKYPLPEKRRKRLYQEYAEIDKSLKRNR
;
A
#
# COMPACT_ATOMS: atom_id res chain seq x y z
N MET A 1 65.93 6.19 -54.33
CA MET A 1 66.25 5.14 -53.35
C MET A 1 65.22 5.28 -52.25
N SER A 2 64.15 4.48 -52.33
CA SER A 2 63.93 3.37 -51.38
C SER A 2 63.19 3.91 -50.16
N GLU A 3 62.11 3.36 -49.64
CA GLU A 3 61.29 2.21 -49.93
C GLU A 3 60.11 2.34 -48.94
N GLN A 4 58.94 1.90 -49.36
CA GLN A 4 57.82 1.41 -48.54
C GLN A 4 57.81 1.70 -47.03
N SER A 5 56.76 2.38 -46.56
CA SER A 5 56.06 1.88 -45.37
C SER A 5 54.58 2.20 -45.46
N ALA A 6 53.85 1.28 -46.11
CA ALA A 6 52.42 1.17 -45.98
C ALA A 6 52.07 0.83 -44.52
N ARG A 7 51.47 1.77 -43.79
CA ARG A 7 50.74 1.48 -42.55
C ARG A 7 49.38 2.18 -42.55
N ARG A 8 48.45 1.51 -43.26
CA ARG A 8 47.02 1.35 -42.93
C ARG A 8 46.33 2.58 -42.33
N GLN A 9 45.61 3.34 -43.15
CA GLN A 9 44.36 3.93 -42.73
C GLN A 9 43.25 3.51 -43.70
N PHE A 10 42.55 2.49 -43.22
CA PHE A 10 41.41 1.83 -43.82
C PHE A 10 40.26 2.85 -43.91
N LEU A 11 39.76 3.06 -45.13
CA LEU A 11 38.39 3.51 -45.36
C LEU A 11 37.46 2.47 -44.73
N GLN A 12 36.69 2.83 -43.70
CA GLN A 12 35.45 2.11 -43.42
C GLN A 12 34.42 2.98 -42.69
N THR A 13 33.51 3.50 -43.51
CA THR A 13 32.06 3.33 -43.38
C THR A 13 31.41 3.69 -42.04
N ALA A 14 30.61 4.74 -42.11
CA ALA A 14 29.61 5.14 -41.13
C ALA A 14 28.82 3.94 -40.59
N SER A 15 28.89 3.74 -39.27
CA SER A 15 27.97 2.87 -38.55
C SER A 15 26.80 3.72 -38.07
N ALA A 16 25.69 3.65 -38.80
CA ALA A 16 24.40 4.13 -38.31
C ALA A 16 23.93 3.19 -37.19
N ALA A 17 23.98 3.66 -35.94
CA ALA A 17 23.44 2.94 -34.80
C ALA A 17 21.91 2.99 -34.86
N VAL A 18 21.28 1.85 -35.17
CA VAL A 18 19.84 1.67 -35.03
C VAL A 18 19.52 1.54 -33.54
N ALA A 19 19.04 2.62 -32.94
CA ALA A 19 18.54 2.61 -31.57
C ALA A 19 17.18 1.89 -31.54
N THR A 20 17.18 0.59 -31.25
CA THR A 20 15.96 -0.14 -30.89
C THR A 20 15.48 0.35 -29.53
N THR A 21 14.54 1.30 -29.54
CA THR A 21 13.84 1.74 -28.34
C THR A 21 12.95 0.58 -27.88
N VAL A 22 13.38 -0.13 -26.85
CA VAL A 22 12.56 -1.15 -26.20
C VAL A 22 11.40 -0.40 -25.54
N LEU A 23 10.20 -0.49 -26.10
CA LEU A 23 8.98 -0.01 -25.44
C LEU A 23 8.81 -0.87 -24.18
N ALA A 24 9.20 -0.34 -23.02
CA ALA A 24 8.80 -0.92 -21.75
C ALA A 24 7.27 -0.81 -21.65
N PRO A 25 6.54 -1.90 -21.40
CA PRO A 25 5.11 -1.81 -21.17
C PRO A 25 4.90 -1.03 -19.88
N THR A 26 4.33 0.17 -19.99
CA THR A 26 3.76 0.89 -18.85
C THR A 26 2.63 0.01 -18.31
N LEU A 27 2.89 -0.70 -17.21
CA LEU A 27 1.84 -1.35 -16.43
C LEU A 27 0.88 -0.25 -15.97
N ALA A 28 -0.26 -0.14 -16.67
CA ALA A 28 -1.39 0.64 -16.23
C ALA A 28 -1.95 -0.01 -14.96
N PHE A 29 -1.40 0.36 -13.81
CA PHE A 29 -2.03 0.12 -12.53
C PHE A 29 -3.37 0.83 -12.57
N ALA A 30 -4.47 0.09 -12.48
CA ALA A 30 -5.80 0.66 -12.33
C ALA A 30 -5.72 1.74 -11.25
N GLU A 31 -5.97 2.99 -11.64
CA GLU A 31 -5.88 4.15 -10.76
C GLU A 31 -7.02 4.01 -9.75
N VAL A 32 -6.71 3.44 -8.58
CA VAL A 32 -7.68 3.41 -7.48
C VAL A 32 -7.96 4.86 -7.11
N GLU A 33 -9.19 5.30 -7.40
CA GLU A 33 -9.65 6.64 -7.06
C GLU A 33 -9.56 6.82 -5.54
N VAL A 34 -8.63 7.68 -5.12
CA VAL A 34 -8.44 8.00 -3.70
C VAL A 34 -9.54 8.99 -3.34
N PRO A 35 -10.49 8.64 -2.44
CA PRO A 35 -11.51 9.58 -2.04
C PRO A 35 -10.88 10.82 -1.38
N ALA A 36 -11.52 11.97 -1.58
CA ALA A 36 -11.13 13.21 -0.91
C ALA A 36 -11.24 13.04 0.61
N GLN A 37 -10.39 13.75 1.35
CA GLN A 37 -10.48 13.71 2.81
C GLN A 37 -11.69 14.49 3.29
N SER A 38 -12.47 13.88 4.19
CA SER A 38 -13.65 14.47 4.79
C SER A 38 -13.49 14.60 6.30
N THR A 39 -14.13 15.61 6.88
CA THR A 39 -14.33 15.71 8.33
C THR A 39 -15.55 14.92 8.80
N GLU A 40 -16.44 14.59 7.88
CA GLU A 40 -17.65 13.81 8.12
C GLU A 40 -17.34 12.32 8.05
N TYR A 41 -17.64 11.62 9.13
CA TYR A 41 -17.61 10.16 9.22
C TYR A 41 -18.52 9.69 10.36
N THR A 42 -18.87 8.40 10.34
CA THR A 42 -19.58 7.76 11.46
C THR A 42 -18.57 7.08 12.37
N PHE A 43 -18.57 7.44 13.66
CA PHE A 43 -17.71 6.81 14.65
C PHE A 43 -18.19 5.37 14.95
N PRO A 44 -17.37 4.33 14.69
CA PRO A 44 -17.74 2.95 14.96
C PRO A 44 -17.93 2.71 16.47
N SER A 45 -18.94 1.91 16.83
CA SER A 45 -19.16 1.47 18.21
C SER A 45 -18.55 0.10 18.50
N ASP A 46 -18.36 -0.74 17.48
CA ASP A 46 -17.79 -2.08 17.61
C ASP A 46 -16.30 -2.08 17.24
N TRP A 47 -15.44 -2.26 18.25
CA TRP A 47 -13.98 -2.31 18.12
C TRP A 47 -13.39 -3.68 18.53
N GLY A 48 -14.23 -4.62 18.96
CA GLY A 48 -13.78 -5.92 19.48
C GLY A 48 -13.49 -6.93 18.38
N LEU A 49 -12.84 -8.04 18.69
CA LEU A 49 -12.74 -9.17 17.74
C LEU A 49 -13.90 -10.13 17.94
N THR A 50 -14.46 -10.62 16.84
CA THR A 50 -15.47 -11.69 16.82
C THR A 50 -14.83 -13.08 16.76
N TYR A 51 -13.51 -13.14 16.55
CA TYR A 51 -12.72 -14.36 16.34
C TYR A 51 -13.08 -15.14 15.05
N ASN A 52 -13.79 -14.48 14.14
CA ASN A 52 -13.95 -14.93 12.77
C ASN A 52 -13.02 -14.10 11.88
N TYR A 53 -12.03 -14.76 11.26
CA TYR A 53 -10.99 -14.07 10.48
C TYR A 53 -11.55 -13.19 9.37
N GLU A 54 -12.49 -13.69 8.56
CA GLU A 54 -13.02 -12.96 7.41
C GLU A 54 -13.82 -11.72 7.85
N ALA A 55 -14.63 -11.88 8.89
CA ALA A 55 -15.42 -10.79 9.47
C ALA A 55 -14.51 -9.73 10.11
N ASP A 56 -13.56 -10.16 10.94
CA ASP A 56 -12.64 -9.26 11.63
C ASP A 56 -11.69 -8.55 10.65
N ALA A 57 -11.16 -9.25 9.65
CA ALA A 57 -10.29 -8.65 8.64
C ALA A 57 -11.03 -7.61 7.79
N SER A 58 -12.28 -7.90 7.41
CA SER A 58 -13.13 -6.96 6.67
C SER A 58 -13.44 -5.73 7.50
N LYS A 59 -13.73 -5.90 8.80
CA LYS A 59 -13.99 -4.80 9.73
C LYS A 59 -12.76 -3.92 9.96
N VAL A 60 -11.63 -4.51 10.33
CA VAL A 60 -10.37 -3.78 10.54
C VAL A 60 -10.01 -2.99 9.28
N ARG A 61 -10.10 -3.60 8.10
CA ARG A 61 -9.90 -2.92 6.83
C ARG A 61 -10.86 -1.73 6.66
N ALA A 62 -12.15 -1.90 6.95
CA ALA A 62 -13.13 -0.82 6.84
C ALA A 62 -12.80 0.36 7.77
N HIS A 63 -12.42 0.09 9.03
CA HIS A 63 -11.98 1.14 9.94
C HIS A 63 -10.69 1.83 9.48
N MET A 64 -9.73 1.08 8.92
CA MET A 64 -8.52 1.64 8.33
C MET A 64 -8.81 2.53 7.11
N VAL A 65 -9.79 2.17 6.28
CA VAL A 65 -10.27 3.00 5.17
C VAL A 65 -10.81 4.32 5.70
N ILE A 66 -11.68 4.29 6.72
CA ILE A 66 -12.21 5.50 7.37
C ILE A 66 -11.06 6.36 7.88
N ALA A 67 -10.12 5.78 8.65
CA ALA A 67 -8.96 6.49 9.20
C ALA A 67 -8.13 7.20 8.12
N THR A 68 -7.96 6.54 6.97
CA THR A 68 -7.18 7.07 5.85
C THR A 68 -7.92 8.22 5.17
N GLY A 69 -9.26 8.21 5.17
CA GLY A 69 -10.11 9.28 4.65
C GLY A 69 -10.28 10.49 5.57
N LEU A 70 -9.89 10.42 6.85
CA LEU A 70 -10.09 11.54 7.77
C LEU A 70 -9.26 12.78 7.39
N ALA A 71 -9.92 13.93 7.38
CA ALA A 71 -9.29 15.24 7.28
C ALA A 71 -8.79 15.75 8.64
N LYS A 72 -7.88 16.72 8.61
CA LYS A 72 -7.46 17.42 9.84
C LYS A 72 -8.67 18.13 10.47
N GLY A 73 -8.84 17.98 11.78
CA GLY A 73 -9.95 18.61 12.51
C GLY A 73 -11.26 17.82 12.47
N SER A 74 -11.25 16.58 11.97
CA SER A 74 -12.39 15.66 12.11
C SER A 74 -12.74 15.44 13.58
N ASP A 75 -14.04 15.35 13.87
CA ASP A 75 -14.51 15.14 15.23
C ASP A 75 -13.93 13.84 15.82
N ARG A 76 -13.52 13.83 17.09
CA ARG A 76 -12.98 12.66 17.80
C ARG A 76 -11.88 11.87 17.06
N MET A 77 -11.13 12.50 16.15
CA MET A 77 -10.08 11.84 15.35
C MET A 77 -9.02 11.15 16.22
N GLU A 78 -8.66 11.77 17.35
CA GLU A 78 -7.69 11.20 18.29
C GLU A 78 -8.20 9.89 18.91
N ASP A 79 -9.46 9.87 19.37
CA ASP A 79 -10.08 8.68 19.96
C ASP A 79 -10.23 7.57 18.92
N PHE A 80 -10.62 7.92 17.70
CA PHE A 80 -10.70 6.98 16.59
C PHE A 80 -9.34 6.33 16.33
N GLY A 81 -8.27 7.13 16.24
CA GLY A 81 -6.91 6.62 16.01
C GLY A 81 -6.41 5.72 17.14
N LYS A 82 -6.74 6.04 18.41
CA LYS A 82 -6.39 5.21 19.57
C LYS A 82 -7.12 3.87 19.53
N ASN A 83 -8.43 3.88 19.28
CA ASN A 83 -9.23 2.66 19.20
C ASN A 83 -8.80 1.78 18.03
N LEU A 84 -8.56 2.39 16.86
CA LEU A 84 -8.07 1.66 15.69
C LEU A 84 -6.69 1.05 15.93
N LYS A 85 -5.76 1.78 16.56
CA LYS A 85 -4.45 1.22 16.89
C LYS A 85 -4.58 0.00 17.81
N LYS A 86 -5.46 0.06 18.80
CA LYS A 86 -5.75 -1.08 19.69
C LYS A 86 -6.32 -2.25 18.90
N GLU A 87 -7.35 -2.03 18.09
CA GLU A 87 -7.98 -3.05 17.26
C GLU A 87 -6.96 -3.72 16.32
N MET A 88 -6.12 -2.95 15.64
CA MET A 88 -5.06 -3.46 14.77
C MET A 88 -4.06 -4.36 15.52
N ILE A 89 -3.63 -3.95 16.72
CA ILE A 89 -2.70 -4.73 17.55
C ILE A 89 -3.36 -6.03 18.02
N ASP A 90 -4.61 -5.96 18.49
CA ASP A 90 -5.36 -7.12 18.97
C ASP A 90 -5.59 -8.12 17.82
N PHE A 91 -6.00 -7.64 16.63
CA PHE A 91 -6.17 -8.44 15.41
C PHE A 91 -4.89 -9.19 15.04
N VAL A 92 -3.79 -8.45 14.90
CA VAL A 92 -2.49 -9.03 14.51
C VAL A 92 -2.01 -10.02 15.55
N SER A 93 -2.09 -9.68 16.83
CA SER A 93 -1.59 -10.52 17.92
C SER A 93 -2.32 -11.85 18.02
N TYR A 94 -3.63 -11.84 17.76
CA TYR A 94 -4.45 -13.05 17.73
C TYR A 94 -4.19 -13.88 16.46
N TYR A 95 -4.40 -13.30 15.28
CA TYR A 95 -4.45 -14.06 14.03
C TYR A 95 -3.10 -14.57 13.54
N ARG A 96 -1.99 -13.89 13.87
CA ARG A 96 -0.64 -14.34 13.48
C ARG A 96 -0.25 -15.72 14.05
N ARG A 97 -0.94 -16.17 15.10
CA ARG A 97 -0.66 -17.45 15.79
C ARG A 97 -1.19 -18.66 15.02
N PHE A 98 -2.06 -18.44 14.03
CA PHE A 98 -2.70 -19.49 13.25
C PHE A 98 -2.05 -19.58 11.88
N PRO A 99 -1.23 -20.61 11.58
CA PRO A 99 -0.52 -20.72 10.31
C PRO A 99 -1.43 -20.69 9.07
N GLN A 100 -2.63 -21.23 9.18
CA GLN A 100 -3.65 -21.23 8.13
C GLN A 100 -4.19 -19.82 7.80
N VAL A 101 -4.06 -18.87 8.74
CA VAL A 101 -4.39 -17.46 8.53
C VAL A 101 -3.13 -16.68 8.15
N ALA A 102 -2.02 -16.90 8.85
CA ALA A 102 -0.77 -16.18 8.60
C ALA A 102 -0.22 -16.40 7.18
N GLY A 103 -0.51 -17.56 6.55
CA GLY A 103 -0.14 -17.86 5.17
C GLY A 103 -1.05 -17.24 4.10
N LYS A 104 -2.17 -16.61 4.48
CA LYS A 104 -3.11 -15.98 3.54
C LYS A 104 -2.53 -14.67 2.98
N PRO A 105 -2.45 -14.48 1.64
CA PRO A 105 -2.27 -13.17 1.02
C PRO A 105 -3.06 -12.03 1.67
N SER A 106 -4.36 -12.22 1.99
CA SER A 106 -5.15 -11.16 2.66
C SER A 106 -4.55 -10.73 3.99
N PHE A 107 -4.05 -11.67 4.78
CA PHE A 107 -3.45 -11.37 6.08
C PHE A 107 -2.12 -10.66 5.91
N SER A 108 -1.27 -11.13 4.99
CA SER A 108 0.04 -10.53 4.72
C SER A 108 -0.05 -9.08 4.25
N THR A 109 -0.97 -8.79 3.33
CA THR A 109 -1.20 -7.43 2.84
C THR A 109 -1.79 -6.56 3.94
N LEU A 110 -2.79 -7.04 4.69
CA LEU A 110 -3.38 -6.29 5.80
C LEU A 110 -2.37 -6.00 6.91
N TYR A 111 -1.52 -6.97 7.28
CA TYR A 111 -0.44 -6.77 8.25
C TYR A 111 0.54 -5.68 7.81
N THR A 112 0.87 -5.63 6.52
CA THR A 112 1.73 -4.59 5.94
C THR A 112 1.06 -3.22 6.06
N SER A 113 -0.21 -3.10 5.66
CA SER A 113 -0.97 -1.85 5.78
C SER A 113 -1.11 -1.39 7.23
N ILE A 114 -1.32 -2.33 8.18
CA ILE A 114 -1.39 -2.07 9.62
C ILE A 114 -0.09 -1.44 10.11
N ASN A 115 1.07 -2.00 9.71
CA ASN A 115 2.36 -1.46 10.12
C ASN A 115 2.59 -0.05 9.57
N VAL A 116 2.17 0.23 8.35
CA VAL A 116 2.26 1.58 7.75
C VAL A 116 1.41 2.59 8.55
N LEU A 117 0.18 2.23 8.91
CA LEU A 117 -0.73 3.11 9.64
C LEU A 117 -0.30 3.30 11.11
N ALA A 118 0.08 2.22 11.80
CA ALA A 118 0.61 2.26 13.16
C ALA A 118 1.91 3.05 13.26
N GLY A 119 2.77 2.95 12.24
CA GLY A 119 3.98 3.77 12.11
C GLY A 119 3.64 5.25 11.99
N HIS A 120 2.61 5.61 11.21
CA HIS A 120 2.14 6.99 11.12
C HIS A 120 1.72 7.55 12.48
N TYR A 121 0.91 6.80 13.24
CA TYR A 121 0.47 7.23 14.56
C TYR A 121 1.62 7.39 15.55
N THR A 122 2.67 6.56 15.43
CA THR A 122 3.85 6.67 16.30
C THR A 122 4.69 7.89 15.96
N SER A 123 4.88 8.19 14.67
CA SER A 123 5.74 9.31 14.24
C SER A 123 5.07 10.67 14.27
N TYR A 124 3.79 10.75 13.92
CA TYR A 124 3.07 12.02 13.75
C TYR A 124 1.97 12.23 14.80
N GLY A 125 1.49 11.16 15.46
CA GLY A 125 0.35 11.20 16.38
C GLY A 125 -0.99 10.95 15.68
N TYR A 126 -2.08 10.95 16.46
CA TYR A 126 -3.42 10.60 15.99
C TYR A 126 -4.22 11.76 15.39
N LYS A 127 -3.78 13.00 15.58
CA LYS A 127 -4.48 14.22 15.13
C LYS A 127 -4.12 14.67 13.72
N TYR A 128 -3.12 14.03 13.12
CA TYR A 128 -2.62 14.40 11.81
C TYR A 128 -3.15 13.44 10.74
N PRO A 129 -3.67 13.96 9.63
CA PRO A 129 -4.13 13.12 8.53
C PRO A 129 -2.95 12.52 7.76
N LEU A 130 -3.21 11.42 7.08
CA LEU A 130 -2.19 10.75 6.28
C LEU A 130 -1.80 11.57 5.04
N PRO A 131 -0.50 11.65 4.70
CA PRO A 131 -0.03 12.27 3.46
C PRO A 131 -0.58 11.57 2.22
N GLU A 132 -0.86 12.33 1.17
CA GLU A 132 -1.53 11.87 -0.06
C GLU A 132 -0.88 10.64 -0.69
N LYS A 133 0.45 10.65 -0.89
CA LYS A 133 1.17 9.49 -1.47
C LYS A 133 0.98 8.21 -0.65
N ARG A 134 0.96 8.32 0.68
CA ARG A 134 0.75 7.18 1.59
C ARG A 134 -0.69 6.69 1.52
N ARG A 135 -1.67 7.61 1.45
CA ARG A 135 -3.08 7.24 1.25
C ARG A 135 -3.28 6.46 -0.04
N LYS A 136 -2.74 6.94 -1.16
CA LYS A 136 -2.89 6.28 -2.47
C LYS A 136 -2.44 4.82 -2.42
N ARG A 137 -1.27 4.58 -1.81
CA ARG A 137 -0.76 3.23 -1.59
C ARG A 137 -1.68 2.39 -0.69
N LEU A 138 -2.13 2.94 0.44
CA LEU A 138 -3.03 2.22 1.36
C LEU A 138 -4.36 1.85 0.68
N TYR A 139 -4.95 2.74 -0.12
CA TYR A 139 -6.17 2.43 -0.86
C TYR A 139 -5.99 1.30 -1.88
N GLN A 140 -4.83 1.21 -2.52
CA GLN A 140 -4.48 0.09 -3.39
C GLN A 140 -4.38 -1.23 -2.60
N GLU A 141 -3.68 -1.21 -1.46
CA GLU A 141 -3.56 -2.37 -0.57
C GLU A 141 -4.95 -2.79 -0.04
N TYR A 142 -5.81 -1.85 0.34
CA TYR A 142 -7.18 -2.13 0.76
C TYR A 142 -7.98 -2.81 -0.36
N ALA A 143 -7.87 -2.35 -1.61
CA ALA A 143 -8.55 -3.00 -2.74
C ALA A 143 -8.06 -4.45 -2.95
N GLU A 144 -6.76 -4.69 -2.79
CA GLU A 144 -6.18 -6.03 -2.88
C GLU A 144 -6.64 -6.95 -1.74
N ILE A 145 -6.72 -6.43 -0.51
CA ILE A 145 -7.20 -7.18 0.66
C ILE A 145 -8.65 -7.62 0.44
N ASP A 146 -9.53 -6.70 0.00
CA ASP A 146 -10.94 -7.01 -0.28
C ASP A 146 -11.08 -8.10 -1.35
N LYS A 147 -10.28 -7.99 -2.44
CA LYS A 147 -10.24 -9.00 -3.49
C LYS A 147 -9.76 -10.37 -3.00
N SER A 148 -8.80 -10.38 -2.07
CA SER A 148 -8.23 -11.60 -1.51
C SER A 148 -9.21 -12.27 -0.53
N LEU A 149 -9.85 -11.48 0.33
CA LEU A 149 -10.91 -11.95 1.24
C LEU A 149 -12.08 -12.59 0.48
N LYS A 150 -12.55 -11.94 -0.59
CA LYS A 150 -13.60 -12.51 -1.47
C LYS A 150 -13.23 -13.84 -2.13
N ARG A 151 -11.92 -14.13 -2.23
CA ARG A 151 -11.38 -15.38 -2.78
C ARG A 151 -10.96 -16.37 -1.69
N ASN A 152 -11.20 -16.04 -0.42
CA ASN A 152 -10.75 -16.79 0.76
C ASN A 152 -9.23 -17.09 0.76
N ARG A 153 -8.44 -16.12 0.31
CA ARG A 153 -6.98 -16.19 0.28
C ARG A 153 -6.37 -15.00 0.96
#